data_AF-A0A3R6REG4-F1
#
_entry.id   AF-A0A3R6REG4-F1
#
_cell.length_a   1.000
_cell.length_b   1.000
_cell.length_c   1.000
_cell.angle_alpha   90.00
_cell.angle_beta   90.00
_cell.angle_gamma   90.00
#
_symmetry.space_group_name_H-M   'P 1'
#
loop_
_entity.id
_entity.type
_entity.pdbx_description
1 polymer ?
#
loop_
_entity_poly.entity_id
_entity_poly.type
_entity_poly.pdbx_seq_one_letter_code
_entity_poly.pdbx_strand_id
1 'polypeptide(L)'
;MSDKRFALLIDSDNISAKYIDSILDEMTRHGVATYRRIYGDFTDYHMNKWKSELAERSITPIQQFRNTTGKNATDSALIIDAMDILYAGNVEGFCIVSSDGDFTRLASRLRESGMEVIGMGESKTPKSFRGACSVFTNIELLLESDKEENKKEKKNAVSKKKISDAVLEVITTNENNGKDTGLGEIGSALVKKYSDFDVRNYGYSSLSRFIEDLDNFELKRNHTSIQVILKNDAKEVEQFMVDTVKKAGVTGIDIGQLAQKVYDHFPNFKVKKLGYATFQKLVHSIRALQVENVGNNQKNVYLKR
;
A
#
# COMPACT_ATOMS: atom_id res chain seq x y z
N MET A 1 -5.92 31.53 18.99
CA MET A 1 -4.74 32.20 18.39
C MET A 1 -4.77 31.88 16.92
N SER A 2 -4.51 32.87 16.04
CA SER A 2 -4.36 32.59 14.61
C SER A 2 -3.09 31.76 14.41
N ASP A 3 -3.16 30.73 13.56
CA ASP A 3 -1.97 30.00 13.16
C ASP A 3 -0.98 30.95 12.44
N LYS A 4 0.32 30.74 12.67
CA LYS A 4 1.39 31.49 12.01
C LYS A 4 1.41 31.17 10.52
N ARG A 5 1.69 32.16 9.67
CA ARG A 5 1.81 32.00 8.23
C ARG A 5 3.28 31.80 7.85
N PHE A 6 3.53 30.77 7.07
CA PHE A 6 4.88 30.39 6.62
C PHE A 6 5.00 30.44 5.10
N ALA A 7 6.20 30.78 4.63
CA ALA A 7 6.61 30.54 3.26
C ALA A 7 7.39 29.22 3.16
N LEU A 8 6.82 28.22 2.51
CA LEU A 8 7.46 26.94 2.20
C LEU A 8 8.18 27.04 0.86
N LEU A 9 9.52 26.95 0.90
CA LEU A 9 10.42 27.07 -0.24
C LEU A 9 11.24 25.78 -0.38
N ILE A 10 10.99 25.04 -1.46
CA ILE A 10 11.55 23.71 -1.70
C ILE A 10 12.60 23.76 -2.80
N ASP A 11 13.81 23.32 -2.49
CA ASP A 11 14.87 23.09 -3.46
C ASP A 11 14.75 21.68 -4.07
N SER A 12 14.20 21.59 -5.28
CA SER A 12 13.95 20.30 -5.94
C SER A 12 15.21 19.65 -6.50
N ASP A 13 16.30 20.41 -6.66
CA ASP A 13 17.58 19.88 -7.13
C ASP A 13 18.26 19.06 -6.02
N ASN A 14 18.00 19.42 -4.75
CA ASN A 14 18.59 18.75 -3.59
C ASN A 14 17.65 17.74 -2.92
N ILE A 15 16.34 17.89 -3.08
CA ILE A 15 15.31 17.11 -2.38
C ILE A 15 14.49 16.26 -3.36
N SER A 16 14.27 15.00 -2.99
CA SER A 16 13.45 14.07 -3.78
C SER A 16 11.94 14.28 -3.53
N ALA A 17 11.14 14.17 -4.60
CA ALA A 17 9.67 14.22 -4.54
C ALA A 17 9.03 13.27 -3.51
N LYS A 18 9.70 12.15 -3.17
CA LYS A 18 9.20 11.16 -2.21
C LYS A 18 8.96 11.72 -0.80
N TYR A 19 9.55 12.87 -0.45
CA TYR A 19 9.42 13.48 0.87
C TYR A 19 8.27 14.49 0.97
N ILE A 20 7.55 14.76 -0.13
CA ILE A 20 6.63 15.90 -0.18
C ILE A 20 5.48 15.80 0.83
N ASP A 21 4.92 14.61 1.03
CA ASP A 21 3.90 14.36 2.05
C ASP A 21 4.42 14.69 3.44
N SER A 22 5.54 14.06 3.84
CA SER A 22 6.13 14.28 5.16
C SER A 22 6.54 15.74 5.40
N ILE A 23 6.99 16.46 4.36
CA ILE A 23 7.30 17.90 4.44
C ILE A 23 6.03 18.70 4.74
N LEU A 24 4.94 18.46 4.00
CA LEU A 24 3.69 19.17 4.19
C LEU A 24 3.06 18.86 5.54
N ASP A 25 3.10 17.60 5.96
CA ASP A 25 2.56 17.14 7.24
C ASP A 25 3.34 17.75 8.41
N GLU A 26 4.67 17.73 8.36
CA GLU A 26 5.50 18.39 9.38
C GLU A 26 5.22 19.89 9.45
N MET A 27 5.00 20.56 8.31
CA MET A 27 4.67 21.98 8.30
C MET A 27 3.39 22.31 9.07
N THR A 28 2.40 21.43 9.09
CA THR A 28 1.15 21.64 9.85
C THR A 28 1.38 21.78 11.36
N ARG A 29 2.50 21.27 11.89
CA ARG A 29 2.86 21.39 13.31
C ARG A 29 3.36 22.78 13.69
N HIS A 30 3.85 23.54 12.70
CA HIS A 30 4.43 24.87 12.90
C HIS A 30 3.43 25.98 12.55
N GLY A 31 2.65 25.79 11.48
CA GLY A 31 1.63 26.73 11.05
C GLY A 31 1.12 26.47 9.64
N VAL A 32 0.56 27.50 9.02
CA VAL A 32 -0.05 27.41 7.69
C VAL A 32 0.93 27.88 6.63
N ALA A 33 1.29 27.00 5.70
CA ALA A 33 2.10 27.36 4.53
C ALA A 33 1.26 28.14 3.51
N THR A 34 1.37 29.48 3.52
CA THR A 34 0.66 30.41 2.63
C THR A 34 1.36 30.61 1.29
N TYR A 35 2.69 30.59 1.29
CA TYR A 35 3.47 30.42 0.06
C TYR A 35 3.94 28.97 0.00
N ARG A 36 3.74 28.32 -1.15
CA ARG A 36 4.23 26.97 -1.42
C ARG A 36 4.91 26.99 -2.77
N ARG A 37 6.24 27.11 -2.77
CA ARG A 37 7.04 27.23 -3.99
C ARG A 37 8.10 26.15 -4.03
N ILE A 38 8.33 25.65 -5.23
CA ILE A 38 9.40 24.69 -5.51
C ILE A 38 10.26 25.22 -6.64
N TYR A 39 11.58 25.13 -6.48
CA TYR A 39 12.55 25.73 -7.39
C TYR A 39 13.34 24.63 -8.08
N GLY A 40 13.49 24.73 -9.40
CA GLY A 40 14.32 23.83 -10.19
C GLY A 40 14.08 23.90 -11.69
N ASP A 41 14.75 23.01 -12.41
CA ASP A 41 14.56 22.85 -13.85
C ASP A 41 13.58 21.69 -14.15
N PHE A 42 12.29 22.00 -14.26
CA PHE A 42 11.24 21.00 -14.53
C PHE A 42 11.17 20.53 -15.99
N THR A 43 12.08 21.02 -16.85
CA THR A 43 12.29 20.45 -18.18
C THR A 43 13.17 19.20 -18.13
N ASP A 44 13.94 19.00 -17.05
CA ASP A 44 14.72 17.79 -16.82
C ASP A 44 13.81 16.57 -16.62
N TYR A 45 14.14 15.47 -17.31
CA TYR A 45 13.45 14.20 -17.18
C TYR A 45 13.48 13.65 -15.74
N HIS A 46 14.56 13.90 -14.98
CA HIS A 46 14.67 13.49 -13.58
C HIS A 46 13.63 14.17 -12.68
N MET A 47 13.11 15.34 -13.08
CA MET A 47 12.10 16.10 -12.34
C MET A 47 10.66 15.70 -12.70
N ASN A 48 10.46 14.70 -13.57
CA ASN A 48 9.11 14.23 -13.93
C ASN A 48 8.30 13.73 -12.74
N LYS A 49 8.94 13.21 -11.69
CA LYS A 49 8.25 12.79 -10.46
C LYS A 49 7.61 13.98 -9.72
N TRP A 50 8.20 15.17 -9.82
CA TRP A 50 7.62 16.36 -9.22
C TRP A 50 6.36 16.80 -9.98
N LYS A 51 6.30 16.64 -11.32
CA LYS A 51 5.14 17.10 -12.11
C LYS A 51 3.81 16.53 -11.62
N SER A 52 3.75 15.24 -11.27
CA SER A 52 2.54 14.63 -10.71
C SER A 52 2.21 15.15 -9.31
N GLU A 53 3.22 15.29 -8.45
CA GLU A 53 3.01 15.74 -7.06
C GLU A 53 2.58 17.20 -6.94
N LEU A 54 3.08 18.09 -7.81
CA LEU A 54 2.82 19.53 -7.69
C LEU A 54 1.37 19.90 -8.01
N ALA A 55 0.78 19.27 -9.03
CA ALA A 55 -0.58 19.56 -9.48
C ALA A 55 -1.62 19.23 -8.40
N GLU A 56 -1.39 18.15 -7.65
CA GLU A 56 -2.31 17.67 -6.62
C GLU A 56 -2.23 18.48 -5.31
N ARG A 57 -1.11 19.17 -5.07
CA ARG A 57 -0.76 19.74 -3.75
C ARG A 57 -0.74 21.27 -3.70
N SER A 58 -1.16 21.92 -4.79
CA SER A 58 -1.18 23.39 -4.93
C SER A 58 0.18 24.03 -4.64
N ILE A 59 1.26 23.43 -5.15
CA ILE A 59 2.63 23.95 -5.03
C ILE A 59 3.00 24.60 -6.35
N THR A 60 3.43 25.87 -6.29
CA THR A 60 3.79 26.64 -7.48
C THR A 60 5.23 26.29 -7.92
N PRO A 61 5.43 25.74 -9.12
CA PRO A 61 6.77 25.56 -9.67
C PRO A 61 7.37 26.89 -10.13
N ILE A 62 8.60 27.16 -9.68
CA ILE A 62 9.44 28.27 -10.13
C ILE A 62 10.54 27.69 -11.02
N GLN A 63 10.26 27.68 -12.33
CA GLN A 63 11.14 27.14 -13.34
C GLN A 63 12.42 27.98 -13.49
N GLN A 64 13.58 27.33 -13.47
CA GLN A 64 14.87 27.94 -13.80
C GLN A 64 15.61 27.10 -14.84
N PHE A 65 15.91 27.67 -16.00
CA PHE A 65 16.66 26.97 -17.05
C PHE A 65 18.15 26.91 -16.70
N ARG A 66 18.72 25.71 -16.76
CA ARG A 66 20.18 25.53 -16.60
C ARG A 66 20.91 25.96 -17.87
N ASN A 67 21.35 27.22 -17.93
CA ASN A 67 22.14 27.72 -19.07
C ASN A 67 23.57 27.13 -19.14
N THR A 68 24.10 26.67 -18.01
CA THR A 68 25.40 25.98 -17.89
C THR A 68 25.36 25.03 -16.70
N THR A 69 25.88 23.81 -16.86
CA THR A 69 25.93 22.78 -15.81
C THR A 69 26.76 23.25 -14.61
N GLY A 70 26.22 23.10 -13.39
CA GLY A 70 26.94 23.40 -12.15
C GLY A 70 26.87 24.85 -11.64
N LYS A 71 25.94 25.68 -12.15
CA LYS A 71 25.67 27.01 -11.58
C LYS A 71 24.42 27.03 -10.71
N ASN A 72 24.46 27.82 -9.65
CA ASN A 72 23.44 27.96 -8.59
C ASN A 72 22.26 28.86 -9.02
N ALA A 73 21.72 28.67 -10.22
CA ALA A 73 20.60 29.46 -10.74
C ALA A 73 19.31 29.23 -9.94
N THR A 74 19.02 27.97 -9.62
CA THR A 74 17.92 27.57 -8.74
C THR A 74 18.02 28.23 -7.37
N ASP A 75 19.19 28.15 -6.73
CA ASP A 75 19.42 28.72 -5.39
C ASP A 75 19.27 30.23 -5.40
N SER A 76 19.79 30.90 -6.44
CA SER A 76 19.66 32.35 -6.60
C SER A 76 18.20 32.77 -6.70
N ALA A 77 17.39 32.05 -7.49
CA ALA A 77 15.97 32.32 -7.62
C ALA A 77 15.22 32.12 -6.28
N LEU A 78 15.55 31.05 -5.54
CA LEU A 78 14.97 30.79 -4.22
C LEU A 78 15.32 31.90 -3.23
N ILE A 79 16.59 32.32 -3.18
CA ILE A 79 17.07 33.39 -2.29
C ILE A 79 16.39 34.72 -2.61
N ILE A 80 16.27 35.08 -3.89
CA ILE A 80 15.59 36.31 -4.33
C ILE A 80 14.14 36.29 -3.87
N ASP A 81 13.40 35.22 -4.17
CA ASP A 81 12.01 35.08 -3.76
C ASP A 81 11.82 35.11 -2.24
N ALA A 82 12.72 34.47 -1.48
CA ALA A 82 12.68 34.49 -0.03
C ALA A 82 12.81 35.92 0.53
N MET A 83 13.70 36.73 -0.05
CA MET A 83 13.88 38.13 0.34
C MET A 83 12.67 38.98 -0.07
N ASP A 84 12.11 38.78 -1.26
CA ASP A 84 10.91 39.49 -1.69
C ASP A 84 9.71 39.18 -0.77
N ILE A 85 9.53 37.91 -0.40
CA ILE A 85 8.49 37.50 0.56
C ILE A 85 8.73 38.11 1.94
N LEU A 86 9.99 38.17 2.40
CA LEU A 86 10.35 38.78 3.68
C LEU A 86 9.91 40.25 3.71
N TYR A 87 10.26 41.02 2.68
CA TYR A 87 9.95 42.45 2.62
C TYR A 87 8.49 42.75 2.31
N ALA A 88 7.73 41.80 1.74
CA ALA A 88 6.29 41.92 1.60
C ALA A 88 5.55 41.88 2.95
N GLY A 89 6.15 41.30 4.01
CA GLY A 89 5.63 41.34 5.37
C GLY A 89 4.37 40.49 5.63
N ASN A 90 4.09 39.52 4.75
CA ASN A 90 2.86 38.72 4.82
C ASN A 90 2.99 37.42 5.63
N VAL A 91 4.19 37.06 6.07
CA VAL A 91 4.50 35.82 6.79
C VAL A 91 5.22 36.10 8.11
N GLU A 92 5.10 35.18 9.06
CA GLU A 92 5.82 35.19 10.33
C GLU A 92 7.02 34.21 10.33
N GLY A 93 7.15 33.38 9.30
CA GLY A 93 8.25 32.45 9.20
C GLY A 93 8.49 31.87 7.81
N PHE A 94 9.59 31.15 7.69
CA PHE A 94 10.06 30.51 6.48
C PHE A 94 10.38 29.05 6.75
N CYS A 95 9.99 28.18 5.83
CA CYS A 95 10.49 26.81 5.75
C CYS A 95 11.37 26.65 4.52
N ILE A 96 12.65 26.37 4.75
CA ILE A 96 13.63 26.12 3.69
C ILE A 96 13.88 24.61 3.65
N VAL A 97 13.48 23.97 2.55
CA VAL A 97 13.67 22.53 2.36
C VAL A 97 14.84 22.31 1.40
N SER A 98 16.02 22.03 1.95
CA SER A 98 17.25 21.69 1.22
C SER A 98 18.25 20.99 2.15
N SER A 99 19.18 20.22 1.59
CA SER A 99 20.37 19.75 2.32
C SER A 99 21.65 20.49 1.91
N ASP A 100 21.54 21.56 1.11
CA ASP A 100 22.67 22.40 0.71
C ASP A 100 23.09 23.37 1.83
N GLY A 101 24.40 23.47 2.05
CA GLY A 101 24.98 24.40 3.01
C GLY A 101 24.92 25.87 2.58
N ASP A 102 24.77 26.15 1.28
CA ASP A 102 24.79 27.52 0.74
C ASP A 102 23.64 28.38 1.26
N PHE A 103 22.53 27.76 1.70
CA PHE A 103 21.40 28.46 2.34
C PHE A 103 21.65 28.93 3.79
N THR A 104 22.83 28.63 4.37
CA THR A 104 23.19 29.04 5.75
C THR A 104 23.03 30.55 5.96
N ARG A 105 23.49 31.38 5.01
CA ARG A 105 23.40 32.84 5.12
C ARG A 105 21.97 33.35 4.97
N LEU A 106 21.17 32.74 4.09
CA LEU A 106 19.74 33.04 3.97
C LEU A 106 19.01 32.79 5.30
N ALA A 107 19.17 31.60 5.88
CA ALA A 107 18.54 31.26 7.16
C ALA A 107 18.93 32.23 8.29
N SER A 108 20.22 32.58 8.38
CA SER A 108 20.72 33.54 9.37
C SER A 108 20.07 34.92 9.18
N ARG A 109 20.05 35.42 7.94
CA ARG A 109 19.48 36.74 7.60
C ARG A 109 17.98 36.84 7.85
N LEU A 110 17.24 35.75 7.63
CA LEU A 110 15.80 35.67 7.94
C LEU A 110 15.58 35.73 9.46
N ARG A 111 16.35 34.98 10.26
CA ARG A 111 16.28 35.04 11.73
C ARG A 111 16.69 36.39 12.30
N GLU A 112 17.70 37.03 11.73
CA GLU A 112 18.09 38.41 12.07
C GLU A 112 16.94 39.41 11.85
N SER A 113 15.99 39.08 10.97
CA SER A 113 14.76 39.88 10.75
C SER A 113 13.63 39.53 11.73
N GLY A 114 13.87 38.66 12.70
CA GLY A 114 12.87 38.17 13.64
C GLY A 114 11.94 37.08 13.09
N MET A 115 12.23 36.52 11.92
CA MET A 115 11.43 35.42 11.37
C MET A 115 11.76 34.09 12.04
N GLU A 116 10.75 33.25 12.19
CA GLU A 116 10.97 31.85 12.53
C GLU A 116 11.44 31.08 11.28
N VAL A 117 12.56 30.36 11.38
CA VAL A 117 13.13 29.63 10.25
C VAL A 117 13.16 28.13 10.55
N ILE A 118 12.35 27.38 9.82
CA ILE A 118 12.29 25.92 9.87
C ILE A 118 13.16 25.38 8.73
N GLY A 119 14.24 24.70 9.05
CA GLY A 119 15.04 23.96 8.07
C GLY A 119 14.54 22.52 7.95
N MET A 120 14.43 22.01 6.72
CA MET A 120 14.13 20.61 6.47
C MET A 120 15.13 20.03 5.48
N GLY A 121 15.76 18.91 5.81
CA GLY A 121 16.74 18.28 4.91
C GLY A 121 17.13 16.88 5.35
N GLU A 122 17.92 16.22 4.52
CA GLU A 122 18.40 14.85 4.78
C GLU A 122 19.52 14.85 5.83
N SER A 123 19.89 13.67 6.35
CA SER A 123 20.95 13.52 7.37
C SER A 123 22.28 14.16 6.96
N LYS A 124 22.57 14.17 5.64
CA LYS A 124 23.78 14.73 5.02
C LYS A 124 23.92 16.25 5.18
N THR A 125 22.85 16.95 5.56
CA THR A 125 22.83 18.41 5.67
C THR A 125 23.97 18.94 6.57
N PRO A 126 24.73 19.98 6.18
CA PRO A 126 25.81 20.52 7.01
C PRO A 126 25.34 21.06 8.37
N LYS A 127 26.18 20.91 9.42
CA LYS A 127 25.88 21.44 10.76
C LYS A 127 25.70 22.97 10.77
N SER A 128 26.39 23.68 9.88
CA SER A 128 26.28 25.14 9.72
C SER A 128 24.86 25.57 9.35
N PHE A 129 24.26 24.92 8.35
CA PHE A 129 22.90 25.23 7.92
C PHE A 129 21.87 24.84 9.00
N ARG A 130 22.03 23.66 9.62
CA ARG A 130 21.18 23.23 10.74
C ARG A 130 21.18 24.23 11.89
N GLY A 131 22.37 24.69 12.31
CA GLY A 131 22.51 25.66 13.41
C GLY A 131 22.05 27.08 13.05
N ALA A 132 21.97 27.41 11.76
CA ALA A 132 21.43 28.67 11.29
C ALA A 132 19.90 28.71 11.35
N CYS A 133 19.19 27.58 11.39
CA CYS A 133 17.73 27.54 11.51
C CYS A 133 17.27 27.72 12.98
N SER A 134 16.00 28.10 13.19
CA SER A 134 15.37 28.08 14.51
C SER A 134 15.09 26.64 14.97
N VAL A 135 14.56 25.84 14.05
CA VAL A 135 14.36 24.40 14.20
C VAL A 135 14.85 23.74 12.92
N PHE A 136 15.44 22.55 13.03
CA PHE A 136 15.82 21.75 11.88
C PHE A 136 15.24 20.34 12.00
N THR A 137 14.46 19.93 11.00
CA THR A 137 13.83 18.61 10.93
C THR A 137 14.52 17.73 9.89
N ASN A 138 14.85 16.50 10.30
CA ASN A 138 15.38 15.50 9.38
C ASN A 138 14.24 14.77 8.68
N ILE A 139 14.11 14.98 7.37
CA ILE A 139 13.00 14.42 6.58
C ILE A 139 13.08 12.90 6.36
N GLU A 140 14.26 12.31 6.52
CA GLU A 140 14.42 10.84 6.44
C GLU A 140 13.78 10.16 7.65
N LEU A 141 13.91 10.77 8.83
CA LEU A 141 13.29 10.27 10.06
C LEU A 141 11.77 10.40 10.01
N LEU A 142 11.23 11.39 9.30
CA LEU A 142 9.79 11.53 9.11
C LEU A 142 9.23 10.38 8.26
N LEU A 143 9.90 10.01 7.16
CA LEU A 143 9.49 8.84 6.39
C LEU A 143 9.60 7.53 7.18
N GLU A 144 10.57 7.42 8.08
CA GLU A 144 10.71 6.25 8.95
C GLU A 144 9.63 6.22 10.03
N SER A 145 9.31 7.35 10.66
CA SER A 145 8.20 7.47 11.59
C SER A 145 6.87 7.22 10.89
N ASP A 146 6.66 7.71 9.67
CA ASP A 146 5.44 7.45 8.89
C ASP A 146 5.34 5.97 8.53
N LYS A 147 6.47 5.28 8.25
CA LYS A 147 6.49 3.83 8.06
C LYS A 147 6.23 3.06 9.35
N GLU A 148 6.67 3.56 10.51
CA GLU A 148 6.45 2.93 11.82
C GLU A 148 5.06 3.21 12.41
N GLU A 149 4.51 4.41 12.19
CA GLU A 149 3.14 4.79 12.50
C GLU A 149 2.17 4.11 11.56
N ASN A 150 2.45 4.03 10.25
CA ASN A 150 1.70 3.15 9.35
C ASN A 150 1.83 1.68 9.75
N LYS A 151 2.94 1.24 10.38
CA LYS A 151 3.04 -0.12 10.96
C LYS A 151 2.24 -0.27 12.25
N LYS A 152 2.05 0.79 13.04
CA LYS A 152 1.22 0.78 14.26
C LYS A 152 -0.27 0.89 13.93
N GLU A 153 -0.66 1.69 12.94
CA GLU A 153 -2.03 1.71 12.39
C GLU A 153 -2.36 0.40 11.66
N LYS A 154 -1.40 -0.20 10.91
CA LYS A 154 -1.53 -1.57 10.37
C LYS A 154 -1.57 -2.68 11.42
N LYS A 155 -1.23 -2.40 12.69
CA LYS A 155 -1.33 -3.40 13.79
C LYS A 155 -2.70 -3.45 14.45
N ASN A 156 -3.56 -2.43 14.26
CA ASN A 156 -4.97 -2.50 14.68
C ASN A 156 -5.89 -3.07 13.61
N ALA A 157 -5.43 -3.18 12.36
CA ALA A 157 -6.19 -3.86 11.32
C ALA A 157 -6.33 -5.36 11.63
N VAL A 158 -7.58 -5.83 11.67
CA VAL A 158 -7.93 -7.25 11.80
C VAL A 158 -7.15 -8.09 10.79
N SER A 159 -6.50 -9.18 11.21
CA SER A 159 -5.62 -9.93 10.27
C SER A 159 -6.36 -10.36 8.99
N LYS A 160 -5.68 -10.31 7.83
CA LYS A 160 -6.23 -10.77 6.53
C LYS A 160 -6.88 -12.16 6.61
N LYS A 161 -6.33 -13.04 7.46
CA LYS A 161 -6.89 -14.37 7.74
C LYS A 161 -8.29 -14.30 8.37
N LYS A 162 -8.50 -13.48 9.40
CA LYS A 162 -9.82 -13.30 10.05
C LYS A 162 -10.84 -12.68 9.09
N ILE A 163 -10.39 -11.75 8.26
CA ILE A 163 -11.24 -11.18 7.21
C ILE A 163 -11.64 -12.25 6.18
N SER A 164 -10.68 -13.05 5.71
CA SER A 164 -10.94 -14.18 4.80
C SER A 164 -11.94 -15.18 5.39
N ASP A 165 -11.81 -15.53 6.67
CA ASP A 165 -12.76 -16.42 7.37
C ASP A 165 -14.17 -15.82 7.42
N ALA A 166 -14.30 -14.51 7.63
CA ALA A 166 -15.59 -13.81 7.64
C ALA A 166 -16.23 -13.74 6.24
N VAL A 167 -15.43 -13.49 5.19
CA VAL A 167 -15.92 -13.53 3.80
C VAL A 167 -16.44 -14.93 3.46
N LEU A 168 -15.70 -15.97 3.87
CA LEU A 168 -16.10 -17.37 3.66
C LEU A 168 -17.42 -17.69 4.37
N GLU A 169 -17.62 -17.20 5.59
CA GLU A 169 -18.85 -17.39 6.36
C GLU A 169 -20.08 -16.78 5.66
N VAL A 170 -19.93 -15.56 5.11
CA VAL A 170 -20.99 -14.89 4.35
C VAL A 170 -21.36 -15.68 3.11
N ILE A 171 -20.35 -16.11 2.33
CA ILE A 171 -20.56 -16.92 1.11
C ILE A 171 -21.27 -18.24 1.47
N THR A 172 -20.77 -18.97 2.46
CA THR A 172 -21.34 -20.26 2.88
C THR A 172 -22.78 -20.11 3.37
N THR A 173 -23.10 -19.03 4.08
CA THR A 173 -24.46 -18.76 4.57
C THR A 173 -25.43 -18.49 3.42
N ASN A 174 -25.00 -17.71 2.43
CA ASN A 174 -25.80 -17.41 1.26
C ASN A 174 -25.99 -18.64 0.35
N GLU A 175 -24.96 -19.45 0.16
CA GLU A 175 -25.04 -20.71 -0.57
C GLU A 175 -26.02 -21.70 0.07
N ASN A 176 -26.01 -21.84 1.40
CA ASN A 176 -26.98 -22.66 2.13
C ASN A 176 -28.43 -22.18 1.94
N ASN A 177 -28.60 -20.89 1.65
CA ASN A 177 -29.90 -20.27 1.36
C ASN A 177 -30.20 -20.18 -0.15
N GLY A 178 -29.34 -20.78 -1.01
CA GLY A 178 -29.51 -20.78 -2.47
C GLY A 178 -29.34 -19.41 -3.13
N LYS A 179 -28.57 -18.49 -2.52
CA LYS A 179 -28.40 -17.10 -2.97
C LYS A 179 -26.92 -16.83 -3.34
N ASP A 180 -26.70 -16.05 -4.39
CA ASP A 180 -25.37 -15.53 -4.74
C ASP A 180 -24.91 -14.44 -3.76
N THR A 181 -23.59 -14.34 -3.55
CA THR A 181 -23.00 -13.32 -2.68
C THR A 181 -22.45 -12.14 -3.47
N GLY A 182 -22.99 -10.95 -3.20
CA GLY A 182 -22.52 -9.69 -3.80
C GLY A 182 -21.33 -9.08 -3.06
N LEU A 183 -20.48 -8.35 -3.79
CA LEU A 183 -19.33 -7.63 -3.21
C LEU A 183 -19.75 -6.60 -2.14
N GLY A 184 -20.85 -5.87 -2.39
CA GLY A 184 -21.37 -4.89 -1.44
C GLY A 184 -21.87 -5.52 -0.13
N GLU A 185 -22.47 -6.71 -0.22
CA GLU A 185 -22.95 -7.47 0.95
C GLU A 185 -21.79 -7.93 1.83
N ILE A 186 -20.69 -8.39 1.22
CA ILE A 186 -19.45 -8.69 1.94
C ILE A 186 -18.92 -7.44 2.64
N GLY A 187 -18.89 -6.30 1.95
CA GLY A 187 -18.46 -5.03 2.55
C GLY A 187 -19.29 -4.68 3.79
N SER A 188 -20.62 -4.73 3.68
CA SER A 188 -21.51 -4.47 4.81
C SER A 188 -21.34 -5.48 5.95
N ALA A 189 -21.14 -6.77 5.65
CA ALA A 189 -20.93 -7.80 6.65
C ALA A 189 -19.60 -7.62 7.40
N LEU A 190 -18.53 -7.24 6.70
CA LEU A 190 -17.22 -6.98 7.29
C LEU A 190 -17.24 -5.75 8.20
N VAL A 191 -17.85 -4.65 7.77
CA VAL A 191 -18.03 -3.45 8.62
C VAL A 191 -18.91 -3.75 9.85
N LYS A 192 -19.94 -4.58 9.69
CA LYS A 192 -20.80 -4.99 10.81
C LYS A 192 -20.07 -5.86 11.84
N LYS A 193 -19.16 -6.74 11.38
CA LYS A 193 -18.39 -7.66 12.24
C LYS A 193 -17.15 -7.00 12.83
N TYR A 194 -16.56 -6.06 12.10
CA TYR A 194 -15.35 -5.31 12.42
C TYR A 194 -15.62 -3.84 12.10
N SER A 195 -16.05 -3.07 13.10
CA SER A 195 -16.55 -1.69 12.95
C SER A 195 -15.52 -0.70 12.41
N ASP A 196 -14.24 -1.05 12.49
CA ASP A 196 -13.08 -0.31 12.00
C ASP A 196 -12.52 -0.85 10.66
N PHE A 197 -13.22 -1.79 10.03
CA PHE A 197 -12.77 -2.38 8.77
C PHE A 197 -12.76 -1.36 7.63
N ASP A 198 -11.55 -1.09 7.14
CA ASP A 198 -11.30 -0.30 5.94
C ASP A 198 -10.22 -0.97 5.08
N VAL A 199 -10.48 -1.12 3.79
CA VAL A 199 -9.55 -1.73 2.82
C VAL A 199 -8.25 -0.94 2.65
N ARG A 200 -8.28 0.36 2.94
CA ARG A 200 -7.11 1.24 2.92
C ARG A 200 -6.10 0.89 4.00
N ASN A 201 -6.55 0.39 5.14
CA ASN A 201 -5.68 -0.10 6.22
C ASN A 201 -4.83 -1.30 5.77
N TYR A 202 -5.25 -1.99 4.71
CA TYR A 202 -4.52 -3.11 4.11
C TYR A 202 -3.72 -2.70 2.86
N GLY A 203 -3.75 -1.42 2.46
CA GLY A 203 -3.07 -0.90 1.28
C GLY A 203 -3.87 -1.00 -0.02
N TYR A 204 -5.19 -1.20 0.04
CA TYR A 204 -6.04 -1.31 -1.15
C TYR A 204 -6.95 -0.09 -1.30
N SER A 205 -7.13 0.33 -2.55
CA SER A 205 -8.01 1.45 -2.92
C SER A 205 -9.49 1.06 -3.05
N SER A 206 -9.80 -0.23 -3.04
CA SER A 206 -11.18 -0.74 -3.18
C SER A 206 -11.32 -2.14 -2.60
N LEU A 207 -12.55 -2.48 -2.19
CA LEU A 207 -12.90 -3.82 -1.70
C LEU A 207 -12.70 -4.89 -2.78
N SER A 208 -12.98 -4.59 -4.05
CA SER A 208 -12.73 -5.53 -5.15
C SER A 208 -11.26 -5.93 -5.23
N ARG A 209 -10.34 -4.95 -5.23
CA ARG A 209 -8.88 -5.23 -5.29
C ARG A 209 -8.40 -5.97 -4.05
N PHE A 210 -8.95 -5.65 -2.88
CA PHE A 210 -8.64 -6.36 -1.64
C PHE A 210 -9.09 -7.82 -1.69
N ILE A 211 -10.30 -8.10 -2.17
CA ILE A 211 -10.83 -9.47 -2.28
C ILE A 211 -10.11 -10.28 -3.37
N GLU A 212 -9.72 -9.67 -4.50
CA GLU A 212 -8.92 -10.32 -5.56
C GLU A 212 -7.54 -10.78 -5.06
N ASP A 213 -6.95 -10.07 -4.09
CA ASP A 213 -5.68 -10.42 -3.45
C ASP A 213 -5.80 -11.55 -2.42
N LEU A 214 -7.02 -11.86 -1.95
CA LEU A 214 -7.24 -12.99 -1.06
C LEU A 214 -7.19 -14.30 -1.86
N ASP A 215 -6.40 -15.26 -1.39
CA ASP A 215 -6.11 -16.49 -2.14
C ASP A 215 -7.35 -17.29 -2.54
N ASN A 216 -8.42 -17.24 -1.76
CA ASN A 216 -9.57 -18.15 -1.86
C ASN A 216 -10.77 -17.62 -2.68
N PHE A 217 -10.73 -16.39 -3.21
CA PHE A 217 -11.91 -15.76 -3.81
C PHE A 217 -11.67 -15.25 -5.23
N GLU A 218 -12.72 -15.28 -6.05
CA GLU A 218 -12.74 -14.76 -7.41
C GLU A 218 -13.93 -13.80 -7.57
N LEU A 219 -13.75 -12.75 -8.38
CA LEU A 219 -14.82 -11.80 -8.70
C LEU A 219 -15.43 -12.10 -10.05
N LYS A 220 -16.73 -12.39 -10.07
CA LYS A 220 -17.51 -12.54 -11.30
C LYS A 220 -18.30 -11.27 -11.57
N ARG A 221 -18.01 -10.61 -12.69
CA ARG A 221 -18.66 -9.36 -13.10
C ARG A 221 -19.82 -9.66 -14.04
N ASN A 222 -21.03 -9.28 -13.65
CA ASN A 222 -22.21 -9.25 -14.51
C ASN A 222 -22.51 -7.79 -14.90
N HIS A 223 -23.36 -7.57 -15.91
CA HIS A 223 -23.65 -6.22 -16.46
C HIS A 223 -24.10 -5.17 -15.43
N THR A 224 -24.58 -5.58 -14.25
CA THR A 224 -25.10 -4.69 -13.21
C THR A 224 -24.55 -4.97 -11.80
N SER A 225 -23.73 -6.01 -11.60
CA SER A 225 -23.26 -6.39 -10.26
C SER A 225 -21.95 -7.18 -10.26
N ILE A 226 -21.21 -7.08 -9.15
CA ILE A 226 -20.01 -7.88 -8.88
C ILE A 226 -20.37 -8.93 -7.84
N GLN A 227 -20.24 -10.21 -8.21
CA GLN A 227 -20.39 -11.35 -7.33
C GLN A 227 -19.02 -11.82 -6.85
N VAL A 228 -18.96 -12.32 -5.62
CA VAL A 228 -17.76 -12.95 -5.06
C VAL A 228 -18.05 -14.44 -4.94
N ILE A 229 -17.23 -15.24 -5.60
CA ILE A 229 -17.31 -16.70 -5.56
C ILE A 229 -16.02 -17.24 -4.93
N LEU A 230 -16.10 -18.43 -4.36
CA LEU A 230 -14.89 -19.16 -3.99
C LEU A 230 -14.14 -19.52 -5.28
N LYS A 231 -12.82 -19.30 -5.31
CA LYS A 231 -11.99 -19.89 -6.36
C LYS A 231 -12.28 -21.37 -6.37
N ASN A 232 -12.59 -21.91 -7.54
CA ASN A 232 -13.14 -23.24 -7.65
C ASN A 232 -11.99 -24.26 -7.53
N ASP A 233 -11.54 -24.49 -6.29
CA ASP A 233 -10.55 -25.48 -5.88
C ASP A 233 -10.88 -26.86 -6.46
N ALA A 234 -12.14 -27.13 -6.80
CA ALA A 234 -12.60 -28.40 -7.36
C ALA A 234 -11.73 -28.88 -8.54
N LYS A 235 -11.53 -28.06 -9.58
CA LYS A 235 -10.80 -28.53 -10.77
C LYS A 235 -9.32 -28.74 -10.52
N GLU A 236 -8.70 -27.86 -9.73
CA GLU A 236 -7.27 -27.97 -9.41
C GLU A 236 -7.00 -29.13 -8.45
N VAL A 237 -7.88 -29.31 -7.46
CA VAL A 237 -7.84 -30.45 -6.54
C VAL A 237 -8.10 -31.74 -7.29
N GLU A 238 -9.08 -31.80 -8.18
CA GLU A 238 -9.34 -32.97 -9.03
C GLU A 238 -8.12 -33.29 -9.91
N GLN A 239 -7.53 -32.30 -10.57
CA GLN A 239 -6.36 -32.48 -11.42
C GLN A 239 -5.14 -32.95 -10.60
N PHE A 240 -4.91 -32.36 -9.42
CA PHE A 240 -3.85 -32.78 -8.52
C PHE A 240 -4.03 -34.22 -8.02
N MET A 241 -5.27 -34.62 -7.70
CA MET A 241 -5.58 -36.01 -7.34
C MET A 241 -5.27 -36.96 -8.50
N VAL A 242 -5.70 -36.62 -9.72
CA VAL A 242 -5.42 -37.41 -10.92
C VAL A 242 -3.92 -37.54 -11.18
N ASP A 243 -3.17 -36.45 -11.11
CA ASP A 243 -1.72 -36.46 -11.33
C ASP A 243 -0.97 -37.23 -10.25
N THR A 244 -1.43 -37.16 -9.00
CA THR A 244 -0.85 -37.92 -7.88
C THR A 244 -1.06 -39.42 -8.05
N VAL A 245 -2.26 -39.83 -8.46
CA VAL A 245 -2.58 -41.24 -8.74
C VAL A 245 -1.83 -41.72 -9.99
N LYS A 246 -1.71 -40.88 -11.02
CA LYS A 246 -0.93 -41.17 -12.23
C LYS A 246 0.55 -41.41 -11.92
N LYS A 247 1.14 -40.61 -11.02
CA LYS A 247 2.53 -40.80 -10.55
C LYS A 247 2.72 -42.09 -9.75
N ALA A 248 1.68 -42.56 -9.05
CA ALA A 248 1.73 -43.84 -8.33
C ALA A 248 1.67 -45.06 -9.28
N GLY A 249 1.19 -44.88 -10.52
CA GLY A 249 1.19 -45.92 -11.53
C GLY A 249 0.35 -47.14 -11.14
N VAL A 250 0.83 -48.34 -11.47
CA VAL A 250 0.09 -49.62 -11.29
C VAL A 250 -0.16 -50.01 -9.84
N THR A 251 0.60 -49.49 -8.87
CA THR A 251 0.42 -49.83 -7.45
C THR A 251 -0.77 -49.09 -6.84
N GLY A 252 -1.22 -48.00 -7.45
CA GLY A 252 -2.22 -47.09 -6.88
C GLY A 252 -1.69 -46.35 -5.64
N ILE A 253 -2.55 -45.57 -5.01
CA ILE A 253 -2.25 -44.84 -3.77
C ILE A 253 -3.34 -45.08 -2.73
N ASP A 254 -2.96 -45.28 -1.47
CA ASP A 254 -3.92 -45.37 -0.37
C ASP A 254 -4.75 -44.07 -0.26
N ILE A 255 -6.06 -44.20 -0.07
CA ILE A 255 -6.99 -43.06 -0.04
C ILE A 255 -6.68 -42.07 1.09
N GLY A 256 -6.17 -42.56 2.24
CA GLY A 256 -5.75 -41.72 3.36
C GLY A 256 -4.48 -40.94 3.03
N GLN A 257 -3.50 -41.59 2.38
CA GLN A 257 -2.30 -40.91 1.89
C GLN A 257 -2.62 -39.86 0.81
N LEU A 258 -3.55 -40.16 -0.10
CA LEU A 258 -4.01 -39.19 -1.09
C LEU A 258 -4.69 -37.99 -0.40
N ALA A 259 -5.55 -38.24 0.59
CA ALA A 259 -6.18 -37.17 1.36
C ALA A 259 -5.15 -36.29 2.06
N GLN A 260 -4.15 -36.89 2.73
CA GLN A 260 -3.08 -36.13 3.39
C GLN A 260 -2.34 -35.22 2.41
N LYS A 261 -1.93 -35.74 1.24
CA LYS A 261 -1.27 -34.94 0.21
C LYS A 261 -2.13 -33.79 -0.31
N VAL A 262 -3.45 -33.99 -0.41
CA VAL A 262 -4.38 -32.92 -0.79
C VAL A 262 -4.48 -31.86 0.31
N TYR A 263 -4.59 -32.24 1.59
CA TYR A 263 -4.62 -31.26 2.69
C TYR A 263 -3.31 -30.50 2.84
N ASP A 264 -2.17 -31.15 2.58
CA ASP A 264 -0.85 -30.51 2.63
C ASP A 264 -0.67 -29.51 1.47
N HIS A 265 -1.15 -29.85 0.27
CA HIS A 265 -1.05 -28.99 -0.91
C HIS A 265 -2.11 -27.88 -0.93
N PHE A 266 -3.29 -28.14 -0.36
CA PHE A 266 -4.41 -27.21 -0.26
C PHE A 266 -4.87 -27.04 1.21
N PRO A 267 -4.18 -26.23 2.03
CA PRO A 267 -4.47 -26.09 3.47
C PRO A 267 -5.89 -25.63 3.82
N ASN A 268 -6.56 -24.95 2.89
CA ASN A 268 -7.94 -24.44 3.05
C ASN A 268 -9.01 -25.40 2.51
N PHE A 269 -8.60 -26.53 1.92
CA PHE A 269 -9.48 -27.53 1.34
C PHE A 269 -10.37 -28.14 2.41
N LYS A 270 -11.68 -28.16 2.12
CA LYS A 270 -12.65 -28.91 2.92
C LYS A 270 -13.56 -29.66 1.96
N VAL A 271 -13.59 -30.98 2.09
CA VAL A 271 -14.43 -31.87 1.27
C VAL A 271 -15.90 -31.40 1.20
N LYS A 272 -16.45 -30.95 2.34
CA LYS A 272 -17.83 -30.45 2.42
C LYS A 272 -18.09 -29.21 1.56
N LYS A 273 -17.08 -28.36 1.33
CA LYS A 273 -17.21 -27.17 0.46
C LYS A 273 -17.41 -27.55 -1.01
N LEU A 274 -16.93 -28.73 -1.41
CA LEU A 274 -17.13 -29.25 -2.77
C LEU A 274 -18.43 -30.05 -2.93
N GLY A 275 -19.32 -30.04 -1.92
CA GLY A 275 -20.60 -30.75 -1.96
C GLY A 275 -20.52 -32.25 -1.63
N TYR A 276 -19.37 -32.74 -1.17
CA TYR A 276 -19.19 -34.17 -0.82
C TYR A 276 -19.19 -34.39 0.69
N ALA A 277 -19.89 -35.44 1.13
CA ALA A 277 -19.95 -35.77 2.56
C ALA A 277 -18.65 -36.39 3.10
N THR A 278 -17.87 -37.05 2.24
CA THR A 278 -16.61 -37.73 2.59
C THR A 278 -15.60 -37.60 1.46
N PHE A 279 -14.30 -37.64 1.80
CA PHE A 279 -13.22 -37.56 0.81
C PHE A 279 -13.35 -38.70 -0.22
N GLN A 280 -13.77 -39.88 0.24
CA GLN A 280 -14.09 -41.00 -0.62
C GLN A 280 -15.15 -40.64 -1.67
N LYS A 281 -16.26 -39.98 -1.30
CA LYS A 281 -17.32 -39.60 -2.25
C LYS A 281 -16.82 -38.60 -3.30
N LEU A 282 -15.93 -37.69 -2.90
CA LEU A 282 -15.24 -36.79 -3.84
C LEU A 282 -14.36 -37.58 -4.82
N VAL A 283 -13.56 -38.54 -4.35
CA VAL A 283 -12.74 -39.36 -5.27
C VAL A 283 -13.63 -40.14 -6.26
N HIS A 284 -14.81 -40.62 -5.83
CA HIS A 284 -15.75 -41.34 -6.71
C HIS A 284 -16.41 -40.45 -7.77
N SER A 285 -16.52 -39.14 -7.54
CA SER A 285 -17.09 -38.22 -8.55
C SER A 285 -16.12 -37.92 -9.69
N ILE A 286 -14.82 -38.12 -9.46
CA ILE A 286 -13.78 -37.86 -10.46
C ILE A 286 -13.77 -39.00 -11.48
N ARG A 287 -14.21 -38.71 -12.70
CA ARG A 287 -14.38 -39.70 -13.77
C ARG A 287 -13.12 -40.53 -14.07
N ALA A 288 -11.94 -39.93 -13.89
CA ALA A 288 -10.65 -40.55 -14.17
C ALA A 288 -10.14 -41.50 -13.07
N LEU A 289 -10.81 -41.55 -11.91
CA LEU A 289 -10.35 -42.32 -10.75
C LEU A 289 -11.32 -43.45 -10.42
N GLN A 290 -10.79 -44.52 -9.83
CA GLN A 290 -11.56 -45.60 -9.24
C GLN A 290 -10.98 -46.01 -7.88
N VAL A 291 -11.83 -46.42 -6.95
CA VAL A 291 -11.42 -46.88 -5.61
C VAL A 291 -11.65 -48.38 -5.51
N GLU A 292 -10.63 -49.12 -5.12
CA GLU A 292 -10.68 -50.58 -4.93
C GLU A 292 -10.27 -50.97 -3.51
N ASN A 293 -10.88 -52.04 -2.97
CA ASN A 293 -10.50 -52.61 -1.68
C ASN A 293 -9.35 -53.62 -1.89
N VAL A 294 -8.23 -53.42 -1.20
CA VAL A 294 -7.01 -54.25 -1.38
C VAL A 294 -6.79 -55.23 -0.21
N GLY A 295 -7.83 -55.49 0.59
CA GLY A 295 -7.77 -56.34 1.79
C GLY A 295 -7.46 -55.55 3.06
N ASN A 296 -7.77 -56.11 4.24
CA ASN A 296 -7.59 -55.45 5.55
C ASN A 296 -8.16 -54.02 5.66
N ASN A 297 -9.36 -53.78 5.12
CA ASN A 297 -10.03 -52.47 5.14
C ASN A 297 -9.27 -51.32 4.45
N GLN A 298 -8.16 -51.59 3.75
CA GLN A 298 -7.44 -50.59 2.97
C GLN A 298 -8.09 -50.37 1.60
N LYS A 299 -8.16 -49.10 1.21
CA LYS A 299 -8.77 -48.62 -0.03
C LYS A 299 -7.72 -47.88 -0.83
N ASN A 300 -7.40 -48.38 -2.01
CA ASN A 300 -6.50 -47.72 -2.93
C ASN A 300 -7.27 -47.05 -4.05
N VAL A 301 -6.72 -45.94 -4.52
CA VAL A 301 -7.20 -45.16 -5.66
C VAL A 301 -6.31 -45.44 -6.85
N TYR A 302 -6.94 -45.78 -7.98
CA TYR A 302 -6.30 -46.11 -9.25
C TYR A 302 -6.84 -45.20 -10.36
N LEU A 303 -6.07 -45.05 -11.44
CA LEU A 303 -6.60 -44.50 -12.68
C LEU A 303 -7.59 -45.49 -13.29
N LYS A 304 -8.76 -44.98 -13.64
CA LYS A 304 -9.77 -45.76 -14.35
C LYS A 304 -9.24 -46.05 -15.77
N ARG A 305 -9.27 -47.31 -16.16
CA ARG A 305 -8.89 -47.76 -17.51
C ARG A 305 -9.96 -47.42 -18.54
#